data_AF-A0A4Q3WWB9-F1
#
_entry.id   AF-A0A4Q3WWB9-F1
#
_cell.length_a   1.000
_cell.length_b   1.000
_cell.length_c   1.000
_cell.angle_alpha   90.00
_cell.angle_beta   90.00
_cell.angle_gamma   90.00
#
_symmetry.space_group_name_H-M   'P 1'
#
loop_
_entity.id
_entity.type
_entity.pdbx_description
1 polymer ?
#
loop_
_entity_poly.entity_id
_entity_poly.type
_entity_poly.pdbx_seq_one_letter_code
_entity_poly.pdbx_strand_id
1 'polypeptide(L)' 'MIKFALSLANGKGTMPFASVDGMRIAGYSDRQIVESIGATSAILFTNMLNRANDTTLDFPRVKPVHAQVD' A
#
# COMPACT_ATOMS: atom_id res chain seq x y z
N MET A 1 5.56 8.15 4.96
CA MET A 1 4.80 7.69 3.78
C MET A 1 4.20 6.28 3.91
N ILE A 2 5.00 5.21 4.11
CA ILE A 2 4.48 3.82 4.10
C ILE A 2 3.30 3.60 5.06
N LYS A 3 3.40 4.10 6.30
CA LYS A 3 2.30 4.02 7.29
C LYS A 3 1.01 4.67 6.79
N PHE A 4 1.10 5.81 6.10
CA PHE A 4 -0.04 6.52 5.53
C PHE A 4 -0.70 5.70 4.40
N ALA A 5 0.10 5.16 3.48
CA ALA A 5 -0.38 4.27 2.42
C ALA A 5 -1.02 2.98 2.97
N LEU A 6 -0.44 2.40 4.03
CA LEU A 6 -1.03 1.23 4.71
C LEU A 6 -2.35 1.56 5.39
N SER A 7 -2.47 2.73 6.04
CA SER A 7 -3.74 3.18 6.60
C SER A 7 -4.80 3.40 5.53
N LEU A 8 -4.43 3.96 4.36
CA LEU A 8 -5.35 4.08 3.23
C LEU A 8 -5.80 2.72 2.70
N ALA A 9 -4.87 1.79 2.51
CA ALA A 9 -5.15 0.48 1.91
C ALA A 9 -5.98 -0.44 2.82
N ASN A 10 -5.78 -0.38 4.13
CA ASN A 10 -6.44 -1.27 5.09
C ASN A 10 -7.64 -0.62 5.81
N GLY A 11 -7.73 0.71 5.78
CA GLY A 11 -8.76 1.47 6.47
C GLY A 11 -10.14 1.36 5.80
N LYS A 12 -11.18 1.70 6.56
CA LYS A 12 -12.55 1.89 6.06
C LYS A 12 -13.06 3.24 6.55
N GLY A 13 -13.88 3.91 5.74
CA GLY A 13 -14.45 5.21 6.10
C GLY A 13 -13.40 6.32 6.19
N THR A 14 -13.72 7.36 6.96
CA THR A 14 -12.91 8.57 7.06
C THR A 14 -11.68 8.35 7.92
N MET A 15 -10.50 8.69 7.40
CA MET A 15 -9.26 8.70 8.19
C MET A 15 -9.23 9.87 9.18
N PRO A 16 -8.55 9.74 10.34
CA PRO A 16 -8.37 10.84 11.27
C PRO A 16 -7.69 12.03 10.60
N PHE A 17 -8.16 13.25 10.90
CA PHE A 17 -7.59 14.50 10.36
C PHE A 17 -6.08 14.61 10.56
N ALA A 18 -5.59 14.17 11.73
CA ALA A 18 -4.18 14.14 12.08
C ALA A 18 -3.30 13.30 11.13
N SER A 19 -3.88 12.44 10.29
CA SER A 19 -3.13 11.61 9.35
C SER A 19 -2.45 12.43 8.26
N VAL A 20 -3.12 13.46 7.75
CA VAL A 20 -2.56 14.36 6.72
C VAL A 20 -1.59 15.36 7.36
N ASP A 21 -1.95 15.90 8.53
CA ASP A 21 -1.05 16.81 9.25
C ASP A 21 0.24 16.12 9.70
N GLY A 22 0.17 14.86 10.13
CA GLY A 22 1.36 14.06 10.43
C GLY A 22 2.30 13.92 9.23
N MET A 23 1.76 13.90 8.01
CA MET A 23 2.58 13.90 6.79
C MET A 23 3.24 15.25 6.53
N ARG A 24 2.54 16.36 6.76
CA ARG A 24 3.10 17.72 6.65
C ARG A 24 4.22 17.96 7.66
N ILE A 25 4.00 17.57 8.91
CA ILE A 25 5.00 17.64 9.99
C ILE A 25 6.24 16.80 9.64
N ALA A 26 6.05 15.67 8.98
CA ALA A 26 7.13 14.82 8.49
C ALA A 26 7.87 15.39 7.25
N GLY A 27 7.50 16.59 6.77
CA GLY A 27 8.18 17.28 5.67
C GLY A 27 7.68 16.93 4.27
N TYR A 28 6.56 16.22 4.14
CA TYR A 28 5.97 15.96 2.82
C TYR A 28 5.13 17.16 2.36
N SER A 29 5.31 17.56 1.10
CA SER A 29 4.44 18.56 0.48
C SER A 29 3.04 18.00 0.21
N ASP A 30 2.03 18.88 0.15
CA ASP A 30 0.66 18.51 -0.22
C ASP A 30 0.63 17.76 -1.57
N ARG A 31 1.48 18.17 -2.52
CA ARG A 31 1.65 17.48 -3.80
C ARG A 31 2.06 16.02 -3.62
N GLN A 32 3.09 15.74 -2.83
CA GLN A 32 3.56 14.38 -2.57
C GLN A 32 2.49 13.54 -1.84
N ILE A 33 1.71 14.16 -0.96
CA ILE A 33 0.60 13.49 -0.27
C ILE A 33 -0.46 13.07 -1.30
N VAL A 34 -0.88 13.98 -2.19
CA VAL A 34 -1.84 13.67 -3.26
C VAL A 34 -1.30 12.59 -4.22
N GLU A 35 -0.05 12.71 -4.66
CA GLU A 35 0.61 11.73 -5.53
C GLU A 35 0.64 10.34 -4.87
N SER A 36 0.86 10.26 -3.56
CA SER A 36 0.85 9.00 -2.83
C SER A 36 -0.53 8.33 -2.79
N ILE A 37 -1.61 9.12 -2.72
CA ILE A 37 -2.99 8.61 -2.79
C ILE A 37 -3.24 8.04 -4.18
N GLY A 38 -2.82 8.75 -5.24
CA GLY A 38 -2.91 8.28 -6.62
C GLY A 38 -2.17 6.97 -6.85
N ALA A 39 -0.91 6.88 -6.41
CA ALA A 39 -0.11 5.67 -6.51
C ALA A 39 -0.73 4.49 -5.75
N THR A 40 -1.19 4.73 -4.51
CA THR A 40 -1.86 3.71 -3.70
C THR A 40 -3.13 3.21 -4.40
N SER A 41 -3.93 4.12 -4.96
CA SER A 41 -5.16 3.81 -5.68
C SER A 41 -4.89 2.98 -6.93
N ALA A 42 -3.88 3.34 -7.73
CA ALA A 42 -3.49 2.58 -8.92
C ALA A 42 -3.05 1.16 -8.57
N ILE A 43 -2.26 0.98 -7.51
CA ILE A 43 -1.83 -0.34 -7.02
C ILE A 43 -3.03 -1.17 -6.55
N LEU A 44 -3.93 -0.58 -5.76
CA LEU A 44 -5.11 -1.31 -5.29
C LEU A 44 -6.02 -1.70 -6.45
N PHE A 45 -6.19 -0.81 -7.44
CA PHE A 45 -6.95 -1.09 -8.64
C PHE A 45 -6.40 -2.29 -9.41
N THR A 46 -5.09 -2.31 -9.72
CA THR A 46 -4.50 -3.45 -10.43
C THR A 46 -4.50 -4.72 -9.59
N ASN A 47 -4.29 -4.62 -8.27
CA ASN A 47 -4.41 -5.77 -7.36
C ASN A 47 -5.83 -6.36 -7.35
N MET A 48 -6.87 -5.52 -7.42
CA MET A 48 -8.26 -5.98 -7.51
C MET A 48 -8.51 -6.70 -8.84
N LEU A 49 -8.01 -6.17 -9.97
CA LEU A 49 -8.10 -6.85 -11.26
C LEU A 49 -7.39 -8.21 -11.25
N ASN A 50 -6.15 -8.25 -10.74
CA ASN A 50 -5.38 -9.48 -10.64
C ASN A 50 -6.09 -10.53 -9.79
N ARG A 51 -6.71 -10.12 -8.68
CA ARG A 51 -7.48 -11.01 -7.79
C ARG A 51 -8.76 -11.52 -8.45
N ALA A 52 -9.50 -10.65 -9.14
CA ALA A 52 -10.74 -11.03 -9.80
C ALA A 52 -10.49 -12.02 -10.95
N ASN A 53 -9.36 -11.88 -11.63
CA ASN A 53 -9.00 -12.72 -12.77
C ASN A 53 -8.15 -13.95 -12.41
N ASP A 54 -7.86 -14.18 -11.13
CA ASP A 54 -6.89 -15.21 -10.67
C ASP A 54 -5.60 -15.22 -11.52
N THR A 55 -5.03 -14.02 -11.71
CA THR A 55 -3.93 -13.82 -12.65
C THR A 55 -2.70 -14.61 -12.22
N THR A 56 -2.15 -15.41 -13.15
CA THR A 56 -0.98 -16.26 -12.89
C THR A 56 0.26 -15.42 -12.67
N LEU A 57 1.04 -15.77 -11.64
CA LEU A 57 2.26 -15.06 -11.30
C LEU A 57 3.43 -15.55 -12.16
N ASP A 58 3.97 -14.69 -13.02
CA ASP A 58 5.14 -14.98 -13.88
C ASP A 58 6.48 -14.73 -13.15
N PHE A 59 6.57 -15.19 -11.90
CA PHE A 59 7.80 -15.13 -11.13
C PHE A 59 8.13 -16.51 -10.57
N PRO A 60 9.41 -16.92 -10.56
CA PRO A 60 9.82 -18.17 -9.95
C PRO A 60 9.37 -18.24 -8.49
N ARG A 61 8.75 -19.34 -8.08
CA ARG A 61 8.42 -19.56 -6.67
C ARG A 61 9.72 -19.66 -5.88
N VAL A 62 9.91 -18.73 -4.95
CA VAL A 62 11.03 -18.81 -4.00
C VAL A 62 10.74 -19.90 -2.95
N LYS A 63 11.76 -20.70 -2.63
CA LYS A 63 11.70 -21.61 -1.47
C LYS A 63 11.66 -20.74 -0.20
N PRO A 64 10.86 -21.09 0.82
CA PRO A 64 10.88 -20.39 2.10
C PRO A 64 12.31 -20.34 2.65
N VAL A 65 12.78 -19.14 2.98
CA VAL A 65 14.06 -18.95 3.68
C VAL A 65 13.78 -19.24 5.15
N HIS A 66 14.05 -20.49 5.54
CA HIS A 66 13.91 -21.09 6.87
C HIS A 66 12.51 -21.51 7.33
N ALA A 67 12.28 -22.82 7.30
CA ALA A 67 11.61 -23.56 8.37
C ALA A 67 12.22 -24.98 8.43
N GLN A 68 13.48 -25.06 8.81
CA GLN A 68 14.03 -26.25 9.45
C GLN A 68 15.18 -25.82 10.37
N VAL A 69 14.78 -25.42 11.58
CA VAL A 69 15.58 -25.68 12.76
C VAL A 69 14.90 -26.93 13.34
N ASP A 70 15.66 -28.01 13.34
CA ASP A 70 15.37 -29.40 13.73
C ASP A 70 14.40 -30.19 12.83
#